data_AF-A0A2P8G4P8-F1
#
_entry.id   AF-A0A2P8G4P8-F1
#
_cell.length_a   1.000
_cell.length_b   1.000
_cell.length_c   1.000
_cell.angle_alpha   90.00
_cell.angle_beta   90.00
_cell.angle_gamma   90.00
#
_symmetry.space_group_name_H-M   'P 1'
#
loop_
_entity.id
_entity.type
_entity.pdbx_description
1 polymer ?
#
loop_
_entity_poly.entity_id
_entity_poly.type
_entity_poly.pdbx_seq_one_letter_code
_entity_poly.pdbx_strand_id
1 'polypeptide(L)'
;MSKIKEAKSFWEWFMSNEDVYLNFRNAEQDEKEKLLDGLFAELQNYSKELGFLLNFKRGPRPQLTITAKGNADLLEDVMFLTHHAPLTDNWNFINFISQTEVPYGFSYQGVLLHPDNIYFTARRNNKRYGLLDLCLYIKASKKTMQSEDLYDAANLLLLHLLGETNFAACIGTFSVRDMPVGPIINRLQKLRELPEFVSVRNVIKKLVPAMENQGIVV
;
A
#
# COMPACT_ATOMS: atom_id res chain seq x y z
N MET A 1 -27.93 -4.44 4.00
CA MET A 1 -28.59 -5.16 2.89
C MET A 1 -27.90 -6.53 2.80
N SER A 2 -28.14 -7.42 1.83
CA SER A 2 -27.21 -8.56 1.68
C SER A 2 -25.92 -8.05 1.04
N LYS A 3 -24.75 -8.53 1.47
CA LYS A 3 -23.44 -8.08 0.95
C LYS A 3 -23.31 -8.27 -0.57
N ILE A 4 -23.95 -9.29 -1.12
CA ILE A 4 -24.09 -9.53 -2.57
C ILE A 4 -24.82 -8.36 -3.25
N LYS A 5 -25.93 -7.88 -2.66
CA LYS A 5 -26.70 -6.79 -3.25
C LYS A 5 -25.90 -5.48 -3.24
N GLU A 6 -25.18 -5.19 -2.16
CA GLU A 6 -24.30 -4.01 -2.07
C GLU A 6 -23.17 -4.06 -3.10
N ALA A 7 -22.51 -5.22 -3.27
CA ALA A 7 -21.49 -5.40 -4.31
C ALA A 7 -22.07 -5.22 -5.72
N LYS A 8 -23.24 -5.78 -6.00
CA LYS A 8 -23.93 -5.60 -7.29
C LYS A 8 -24.27 -4.14 -7.55
N SER A 9 -24.80 -3.43 -6.55
CA SER A 9 -25.14 -2.02 -6.69
C SER A 9 -23.91 -1.16 -7.02
N PHE A 10 -22.77 -1.38 -6.36
CA PHE A 10 -21.52 -0.69 -6.69
C PHE A 10 -21.12 -0.93 -8.16
N TRP A 11 -21.14 -2.18 -8.62
CA TRP A 11 -20.73 -2.50 -9.99
C TRP A 11 -21.72 -2.03 -11.05
N GLU A 12 -23.03 -2.12 -10.80
CA GLU A 12 -24.08 -1.58 -11.67
C GLU A 12 -23.89 -0.06 -11.84
N TRP A 13 -23.61 0.64 -10.74
CA TRP A 13 -23.29 2.06 -10.79
C TRP A 13 -22.01 2.32 -11.57
N PHE A 14 -20.92 1.58 -11.30
CA PHE A 14 -19.64 1.79 -11.99
C PHE A 14 -19.79 1.60 -13.50
N MET A 15 -20.45 0.52 -13.93
CA MET A 15 -20.68 0.24 -15.35
C MET A 15 -21.58 1.28 -16.01
N SER A 16 -22.56 1.82 -15.29
CA SER A 16 -23.42 2.90 -15.82
C SER A 16 -22.65 4.22 -16.03
N ASN A 17 -21.48 4.36 -15.41
CA ASN A 17 -20.65 5.57 -15.47
C ASN A 17 -19.29 5.32 -16.14
N GLU A 18 -19.05 4.13 -16.72
CA GLU A 18 -17.70 3.71 -17.12
C GLU A 18 -17.09 4.63 -18.18
N ASP A 19 -17.90 5.15 -19.11
CA ASP A 19 -17.47 6.03 -20.20
C ASP A 19 -16.85 7.33 -19.68
N VAL A 20 -17.34 7.84 -18.55
CA VAL A 20 -16.80 9.05 -17.93
C VAL A 20 -15.39 8.78 -17.39
N TYR A 21 -15.19 7.61 -16.77
CA TYR A 21 -13.87 7.19 -16.28
C TYR A 21 -12.91 6.79 -17.40
N LEU A 22 -13.39 6.26 -18.53
CA LEU A 22 -12.57 6.02 -19.70
C LEU A 22 -12.01 7.33 -20.27
N ASN A 23 -12.79 8.41 -20.19
CA ASN A 23 -12.39 9.76 -20.61
C ASN A 23 -11.63 10.56 -19.54
N PHE A 24 -11.38 9.97 -18.36
CA PHE A 24 -10.77 10.64 -17.21
C PHE A 24 -9.48 11.40 -17.54
N ARG A 25 -8.65 10.89 -18.44
CA ARG A 25 -7.38 11.57 -18.81
C ARG A 25 -7.59 12.93 -19.46
N ASN A 26 -8.67 13.07 -20.22
CA ASN A 26 -8.98 14.26 -21.00
C ASN A 26 -9.76 15.32 -20.17
N ALA A 27 -10.25 14.94 -18.98
CA ALA A 27 -10.93 15.84 -18.08
C ALA A 27 -9.99 16.89 -17.48
N GLU A 28 -10.55 18.05 -17.16
CA GLU A 28 -9.85 19.11 -16.41
C GLU A 28 -9.55 18.66 -14.98
N GLN A 29 -8.61 19.32 -14.30
CA GLN A 29 -8.17 18.91 -12.96
C GLN A 29 -9.33 18.89 -11.93
N ASP A 30 -10.14 19.95 -11.89
CA ASP A 30 -11.29 20.05 -10.98
C ASP A 30 -12.36 18.97 -11.27
N GLU A 31 -12.48 18.56 -12.53
CA GLU A 31 -13.39 17.50 -12.93
C GLU A 31 -12.87 16.12 -12.51
N LYS A 32 -11.56 15.88 -12.67
CA LYS A 32 -10.91 14.65 -12.18
C LYS A 32 -11.14 14.45 -10.69
N GLU A 33 -11.00 15.49 -9.89
CA GLU A 33 -11.23 15.42 -8.44
C GLU A 33 -12.69 15.03 -8.14
N LYS A 34 -13.66 15.67 -8.79
CA LYS A 34 -15.09 15.31 -8.63
C LYS A 34 -15.39 13.87 -9.03
N LEU A 35 -14.76 13.36 -10.10
CA LEU A 35 -14.92 11.98 -10.53
C LEU A 35 -14.35 11.00 -9.50
N LEU A 36 -13.18 11.30 -8.94
CA LEU A 36 -12.58 10.49 -7.88
C LEU A 36 -13.43 10.51 -6.62
N ASP A 37 -13.96 11.67 -6.22
CA ASP A 37 -14.86 11.81 -5.08
C ASP A 37 -16.16 11.03 -5.28
N GLY A 38 -16.73 11.06 -6.49
CA GLY A 38 -17.93 10.29 -6.84
C GLY A 38 -17.69 8.78 -6.75
N LEU A 39 -16.58 8.30 -7.33
CA LEU A 39 -16.19 6.89 -7.23
C LEU A 39 -15.93 6.47 -5.78
N PHE A 40 -15.30 7.35 -4.98
CA PHE A 40 -15.05 7.08 -3.57
C PHE A 40 -16.35 7.02 -2.76
N ALA A 41 -17.26 7.96 -2.98
CA ALA A 41 -18.56 7.98 -2.31
C ALA A 41 -19.38 6.71 -2.61
N GLU A 42 -19.36 6.22 -3.85
CA GLU A 42 -20.05 4.98 -4.18
C GLU A 42 -19.36 3.76 -3.57
N LEU A 43 -18.03 3.70 -3.58
CA LEU A 43 -17.30 2.62 -2.88
C LEU A 43 -17.63 2.63 -1.38
N GLN A 44 -17.78 3.81 -0.78
CA GLN A 44 -18.18 3.97 0.62
C GLN A 44 -19.62 3.53 0.92
N ASN A 45 -20.48 3.36 -0.08
CA ASN A 45 -21.79 2.73 0.10
C ASN A 45 -21.66 1.21 0.31
N TYR A 46 -20.61 0.59 -0.26
CA TYR A 46 -20.27 -0.81 -0.02
C TYR A 46 -19.45 -0.99 1.27
N SER A 47 -18.37 -0.23 1.44
CA SER A 47 -17.51 -0.29 2.63
C SER A 47 -16.83 1.05 2.90
N LYS A 48 -16.97 1.56 4.13
CA LYS A 48 -16.40 2.84 4.55
C LYS A 48 -14.87 2.84 4.59
N GLU A 49 -14.26 1.66 4.61
CA GLU A 49 -12.83 1.52 4.84
C GLU A 49 -12.05 1.10 3.59
N LEU A 50 -12.70 0.62 2.53
CA LEU A 50 -12.01 0.31 1.28
C LEU A 50 -11.57 1.57 0.54
N GLY A 51 -10.55 1.42 -0.29
CA GLY A 51 -10.08 2.45 -1.22
C GLY A 51 -9.94 1.88 -2.63
N PHE A 52 -9.50 2.73 -3.55
CA PHE A 52 -9.23 2.32 -4.93
C PHE A 52 -8.02 3.03 -5.53
N LEU A 53 -7.49 2.46 -6.62
CA LEU A 53 -6.50 3.09 -7.50
C LEU A 53 -6.95 2.96 -8.95
N LEU A 54 -6.82 4.04 -9.71
CA LEU A 54 -7.00 4.04 -11.17
C LEU A 54 -5.65 4.05 -11.87
N ASN A 55 -5.41 3.07 -12.73
CA ASN A 55 -4.18 3.00 -13.53
C ASN A 55 -4.50 2.87 -15.02
N PHE A 56 -4.23 3.95 -15.75
CA PHE A 56 -4.45 4.03 -17.18
C PHE A 56 -3.20 3.69 -18.02
N LYS A 57 -2.05 3.42 -17.39
CA LYS A 57 -0.75 3.23 -18.06
C LYS A 57 -0.36 1.76 -18.27
N ARG A 58 -1.02 0.83 -17.58
CA ARG A 58 -0.66 -0.59 -17.59
C ARG A 58 -1.56 -1.40 -18.52
N GLY A 59 -1.00 -1.78 -19.68
CA GLY A 59 -1.65 -2.69 -20.62
C GLY A 59 -2.69 -2.01 -21.53
N PRO A 60 -3.45 -2.82 -22.29
CA PRO A 60 -4.38 -2.32 -23.30
C PRO A 60 -5.64 -1.69 -22.70
N ARG A 61 -5.96 -2.00 -21.43
CA ARG A 61 -7.17 -1.53 -20.74
C ARG A 61 -6.82 -0.87 -19.43
N PRO A 62 -7.52 0.22 -19.05
CA PRO A 62 -7.37 0.82 -17.73
C PRO A 62 -7.72 -0.18 -16.63
N GLN A 63 -7.04 0.00 -15.48
CA GLN A 63 -7.19 -0.85 -14.32
C GLN A 63 -7.86 -0.06 -13.18
N LEU A 64 -8.88 -0.67 -12.57
CA LEU A 64 -9.42 -0.24 -11.28
C LEU A 64 -9.01 -1.29 -10.26
N THR A 65 -8.17 -0.88 -9.31
CA THR A 65 -7.73 -1.73 -8.20
C THR A 65 -8.53 -1.39 -6.95
N ILE A 66 -9.18 -2.37 -6.33
CA ILE A 66 -9.80 -2.22 -5.01
C ILE A 66 -8.77 -2.60 -3.95
N THR A 67 -8.65 -1.79 -2.90
CA THR A 67 -7.61 -1.95 -1.86
C THR A 67 -8.19 -1.85 -0.45
N ALA A 68 -7.65 -2.67 0.45
CA ALA A 68 -7.87 -2.62 1.90
C ALA A 68 -6.90 -1.66 2.60
N LYS A 69 -6.04 -0.96 1.85
CA LYS A 69 -4.99 -0.06 2.34
C LYS A 69 -4.05 -0.75 3.34
N GLY A 70 -3.80 -2.04 3.15
CA GLY A 70 -2.96 -2.85 4.03
C GLY A 70 -3.65 -3.36 5.30
N ASN A 71 -4.96 -3.14 5.47
CA ASN A 71 -5.72 -3.71 6.58
C ASN A 71 -6.06 -5.19 6.31
N ALA A 72 -5.49 -6.10 7.10
CA ALA A 72 -5.71 -7.54 6.98
C ALA A 72 -7.19 -7.94 7.17
N ASP A 73 -7.94 -7.22 8.00
CA ASP A 73 -9.33 -7.53 8.33
C ASP A 73 -10.28 -7.26 7.16
N LEU A 74 -9.85 -6.48 6.16
CA LEU A 74 -10.65 -6.09 4.99
C LEU A 74 -10.29 -6.88 3.72
N LEU A 75 -9.36 -7.83 3.79
CA LEU A 75 -8.93 -8.59 2.61
C LEU A 75 -10.08 -9.40 2.01
N GLU A 76 -10.93 -10.01 2.85
CA GLU A 76 -12.11 -10.75 2.39
C GLU A 76 -13.12 -9.83 1.68
N ASP A 77 -13.26 -8.59 2.14
CA ASP A 77 -14.19 -7.61 1.56
C ASP A 77 -13.73 -7.15 0.18
N VAL A 78 -12.42 -6.92 0.02
CA VAL A 78 -11.82 -6.63 -1.29
C VAL A 78 -12.03 -7.81 -2.26
N MET A 79 -11.74 -9.03 -1.81
CA MET A 79 -11.93 -10.23 -2.64
C MET A 79 -13.39 -10.42 -3.03
N PHE A 80 -14.31 -10.24 -2.08
CA PHE A 80 -15.73 -10.38 -2.31
C PHE A 80 -16.24 -9.37 -3.34
N LEU A 81 -15.90 -8.08 -3.16
CA LEU A 81 -16.30 -7.04 -4.11
C LEU A 81 -15.76 -7.35 -5.52
N THR A 82 -14.47 -7.65 -5.62
CA THR A 82 -13.81 -7.90 -6.92
C THR A 82 -14.31 -9.18 -7.58
N HIS A 83 -14.65 -10.22 -6.81
CA HIS A 83 -15.24 -11.46 -7.33
C HIS A 83 -16.59 -11.22 -8.00
N HIS A 84 -17.36 -10.23 -7.53
CA HIS A 84 -18.63 -9.84 -8.11
C HIS A 84 -18.52 -8.80 -9.23
N ALA A 85 -17.30 -8.46 -9.65
CA ALA A 85 -17.10 -7.53 -10.76
C ALA A 85 -17.62 -8.09 -12.08
N PRO A 86 -18.24 -7.26 -12.93
CA PRO A 86 -18.74 -7.68 -14.23
C PRO A 86 -17.59 -7.97 -15.19
N LEU A 87 -17.81 -8.91 -16.12
CA LEU A 87 -16.90 -9.14 -17.24
C LEU A 87 -17.12 -8.04 -18.29
N THR A 88 -16.05 -7.38 -18.69
CA THR A 88 -16.06 -6.31 -19.70
C THR A 88 -14.75 -6.28 -20.47
N ASP A 89 -14.81 -5.81 -21.71
CA ASP A 89 -13.64 -5.58 -22.55
C ASP A 89 -13.03 -4.19 -22.35
N ASN A 90 -13.67 -3.31 -21.56
CA ASN A 90 -13.22 -1.93 -21.34
C ASN A 90 -12.29 -1.77 -20.13
N TRP A 91 -12.43 -2.62 -19.12
CA TRP A 91 -11.74 -2.47 -17.84
C TRP A 91 -11.07 -3.76 -17.37
N ASN A 92 -10.03 -3.58 -16.56
CA ASN A 92 -9.42 -4.63 -15.76
C ASN A 92 -9.69 -4.34 -14.28
N PHE A 93 -10.52 -5.17 -13.63
CA PHE A 93 -10.76 -5.08 -12.20
C PHE A 93 -9.76 -5.96 -11.45
N ILE A 94 -9.04 -5.37 -10.50
CA ILE A 94 -7.95 -6.03 -9.78
C ILE A 94 -8.21 -5.91 -8.29
N ASN A 95 -8.01 -7.00 -7.56
CA ASN A 95 -7.93 -6.96 -6.11
C ASN A 95 -6.48 -6.70 -5.69
N PHE A 96 -6.33 -5.79 -4.73
CA PHE A 96 -5.09 -5.47 -4.04
C PHE A 96 -4.03 -4.76 -4.86
N ILE A 97 -3.27 -3.92 -4.16
CA ILE A 97 -2.08 -3.29 -4.72
C ILE A 97 -1.03 -4.39 -4.97
N SER A 98 -0.66 -4.59 -6.22
CA SER A 98 0.44 -5.49 -6.59
C SER A 98 1.78 -4.90 -6.19
N GLN A 99 2.77 -5.77 -5.93
CA GLN A 99 4.15 -5.33 -5.77
C GLN A 99 4.65 -4.67 -7.05
N THR A 100 5.34 -3.54 -6.91
CA THR A 100 5.86 -2.74 -8.01
C THR A 100 7.26 -2.22 -7.71
N GLU A 101 8.11 -2.20 -8.73
CA GLU A 101 9.39 -1.53 -8.63
C GLU A 101 9.22 -0.01 -8.54
N VAL A 102 10.00 0.60 -7.65
CA VAL A 102 10.07 2.06 -7.48
C VAL A 102 11.51 2.50 -7.75
N PRO A 103 11.90 2.66 -9.02
CA PRO A 103 13.30 2.89 -9.39
C PRO A 103 13.78 4.31 -9.05
N TYR A 104 13.00 5.34 -9.37
CA TYR A 104 13.50 6.73 -9.36
C TYR A 104 12.97 7.59 -8.22
N GLY A 105 11.85 7.23 -7.59
CA GLY A 105 11.23 7.98 -6.51
C GLY A 105 9.72 7.72 -6.45
N PHE A 106 9.14 7.99 -5.29
CA PHE A 106 7.71 7.85 -4.99
C PHE A 106 7.19 9.20 -4.52
N SER A 107 6.21 9.75 -5.23
CA SER A 107 5.63 11.06 -4.92
C SER A 107 4.19 10.88 -4.46
N TYR A 108 3.85 11.49 -3.34
CA TYR A 108 2.49 11.53 -2.80
C TYR A 108 2.27 12.83 -2.03
N GLN A 109 1.21 13.57 -2.37
CA GLN A 109 0.83 14.83 -1.71
C GLN A 109 2.01 15.81 -1.50
N GLY A 110 2.88 15.95 -2.51
CA GLY A 110 4.05 16.83 -2.46
C GLY A 110 5.25 16.29 -1.67
N VAL A 111 5.15 15.10 -1.06
CA VAL A 111 6.26 14.38 -0.45
C VAL A 111 6.92 13.49 -1.51
N LEU A 112 8.23 13.65 -1.70
CA LEU A 112 9.05 12.81 -2.58
C LEU A 112 9.97 11.91 -1.75
N LEU A 113 9.78 10.60 -1.88
CA LEU A 113 10.57 9.56 -1.22
C LEU A 113 11.42 8.81 -2.24
N HIS A 114 12.72 8.71 -1.97
CA HIS A 114 13.63 7.88 -2.76
C HIS A 114 13.99 6.63 -1.95
N PRO A 115 13.58 5.41 -2.37
CA PRO A 115 13.87 4.19 -1.62
C PRO A 115 15.38 3.96 -1.34
N ASP A 116 16.26 4.45 -2.21
CA ASP A 116 17.72 4.42 -2.01
C ASP A 116 18.22 5.21 -0.80
N ASN A 117 17.46 6.23 -0.40
CA ASN A 117 17.81 7.16 0.67
C ASN A 117 17.05 6.85 1.97
N ILE A 118 16.26 5.77 1.99
CA ILE A 118 15.51 5.32 3.15
C ILE A 118 16.13 4.05 3.67
N TYR A 119 16.27 4.01 4.99
CA TYR A 119 16.81 2.86 5.69
C TYR A 119 15.78 2.35 6.70
N PHE A 120 15.94 1.12 7.14
CA PHE A 120 15.04 0.55 8.14
C PHE A 120 15.76 -0.34 9.14
N THR A 121 15.12 -0.47 10.30
CA THR A 121 15.28 -1.63 11.19
C THR A 121 13.94 -2.34 11.29
N ALA A 122 13.99 -3.66 11.48
CA ALA A 122 12.82 -4.48 11.71
C ALA A 122 12.99 -5.25 13.02
N ARG A 123 11.92 -5.39 13.79
CA ARG A 123 11.86 -6.28 14.96
C ARG A 123 10.63 -7.16 14.88
N ARG A 124 10.73 -8.38 15.40
CA ARG A 124 9.58 -9.26 15.52
C ARG A 124 8.69 -8.82 16.69
N ASN A 125 7.39 -8.76 16.45
CA ASN A 125 6.39 -8.44 17.45
C ASN A 125 5.69 -9.72 17.91
N ASN A 126 6.17 -10.29 19.01
CA ASN A 126 5.63 -11.54 19.56
C ASN A 126 4.17 -11.42 20.02
N LYS A 127 3.65 -10.20 20.24
CA LYS A 127 2.24 -9.98 20.61
C LYS A 127 1.30 -9.96 19.41
N ARG A 128 1.82 -9.75 18.20
CA ARG A 128 1.05 -9.69 16.96
C ARG A 128 1.45 -10.83 16.03
N TYR A 129 1.35 -12.06 16.51
CA TYR A 129 1.65 -13.28 15.74
C TYR A 129 3.05 -13.33 15.09
N GLY A 130 3.99 -12.53 15.61
CA GLY A 130 5.34 -12.44 15.05
C GLY A 130 5.45 -11.59 13.80
N LEU A 131 4.50 -10.70 13.52
CA LEU A 131 4.61 -9.65 12.50
C LEU A 131 5.81 -8.73 12.79
N LEU A 132 6.27 -7.99 11.78
CA LEU A 132 7.41 -7.10 11.87
C LEU A 132 6.96 -5.67 12.20
N ASP A 133 7.49 -5.12 13.29
CA ASP A 133 7.45 -3.67 13.50
C ASP A 133 8.65 -3.04 12.78
N LEU A 134 8.40 -2.10 11.88
CA LEU A 134 9.42 -1.37 11.15
C LEU A 134 9.71 0.01 11.78
N CYS A 135 10.96 0.43 11.73
CA CYS A 135 11.34 1.83 11.94
C CYS A 135 12.06 2.30 10.68
N LEU A 136 11.43 3.21 9.94
CA LEU A 136 11.99 3.84 8.75
C LEU A 136 12.79 5.07 9.16
N TYR A 137 13.98 5.20 8.59
CA TYR A 137 14.88 6.33 8.78
C TYR A 137 14.95 7.11 7.48
N ILE A 138 14.44 8.34 7.52
CA ILE A 138 14.29 9.21 6.35
C ILE A 138 15.03 10.52 6.63
N LYS A 139 15.80 10.99 5.66
CA LYS A 139 16.37 12.35 5.69
C LYS A 139 15.39 13.30 5.01
N ALA A 140 14.69 14.11 5.80
CA ALA A 140 13.73 15.09 5.31
C ALA A 140 13.82 16.41 6.09
N SER A 141 13.14 17.45 5.60
CA SER A 141 13.07 18.73 6.32
C SER A 141 12.27 18.56 7.63
N LYS A 142 12.53 19.41 8.64
CA LYS A 142 11.76 19.39 9.90
C LYS A 142 10.25 19.53 9.65
N LYS A 143 9.85 20.35 8.68
CA LYS A 143 8.44 20.52 8.28
C LYS A 143 7.87 19.20 7.74
N THR A 144 8.58 18.55 6.83
CA THR A 144 8.16 17.27 6.24
C THR A 144 8.12 16.15 7.28
N MET A 145 9.07 16.12 8.23
CA MET A 145 9.09 15.15 9.32
C MET A 145 7.89 15.26 10.27
N GLN A 146 7.20 16.39 10.25
CA GLN A 146 6.02 16.66 11.08
C GLN A 146 4.70 16.56 10.30
N SER A 147 4.74 16.32 8.99
CA SER A 147 3.52 16.24 8.18
C SER A 147 2.94 14.84 8.20
N GLU A 148 1.61 14.75 8.28
CA GLU A 148 0.88 13.49 8.12
C GLU A 148 1.14 12.88 6.73
N ASP A 149 1.30 13.73 5.71
CA ASP A 149 1.63 13.32 4.33
C ASP A 149 2.89 12.45 4.24
N LEU A 150 3.87 12.62 5.15
CA LEU A 150 5.07 11.79 5.14
C LEU A 150 4.77 10.35 5.57
N TYR A 151 3.93 10.20 6.60
CA TYR A 151 3.50 8.89 7.06
C TYR A 151 2.69 8.18 5.98
N ASP A 152 1.75 8.88 5.34
CA ASP A 152 0.93 8.32 4.26
C ASP A 152 1.77 7.97 3.03
N ALA A 153 2.69 8.84 2.62
CA ALA A 153 3.62 8.56 1.53
C ALA A 153 4.50 7.33 1.84
N ALA A 154 4.97 7.20 3.09
CA ALA A 154 5.74 6.04 3.52
C ALA A 154 4.88 4.76 3.54
N ASN A 155 3.64 4.83 4.02
CA ASN A 155 2.71 3.70 4.02
C ASN A 155 2.43 3.20 2.60
N LEU A 156 2.09 4.11 1.69
CA LEU A 156 1.84 3.78 0.28
C LEU A 156 3.11 3.25 -0.40
N LEU A 157 4.28 3.83 -0.12
CA LEU A 157 5.54 3.30 -0.63
C LEU A 157 5.77 1.85 -0.16
N LEU A 158 5.53 1.54 1.11
CA LEU A 158 5.64 0.17 1.63
C LEU A 158 4.64 -0.78 0.96
N LEU A 159 3.39 -0.35 0.76
CA LEU A 159 2.37 -1.12 0.03
C LEU A 159 2.82 -1.42 -1.41
N HIS A 160 3.39 -0.44 -2.10
CA HIS A 160 3.93 -0.63 -3.44
C HIS A 160 5.15 -1.55 -3.47
N LEU A 161 6.06 -1.45 -2.50
CA LEU A 161 7.28 -2.27 -2.44
C LEU A 161 7.01 -3.73 -2.09
N LEU A 162 6.00 -3.99 -1.24
CA LEU A 162 5.70 -5.34 -0.78
C LEU A 162 4.56 -6.00 -1.55
N GLY A 163 3.67 -5.19 -2.12
CA GLY A 163 2.31 -5.62 -2.41
C GLY A 163 1.46 -5.65 -1.13
N GLU A 164 0.17 -5.43 -1.28
CA GLU A 164 -0.74 -5.25 -0.15
C GLU A 164 -0.93 -6.53 0.69
N THR A 165 -0.98 -7.70 0.05
CA THR A 165 -1.13 -8.98 0.77
C THR A 165 0.09 -9.30 1.63
N ASN A 166 1.31 -9.12 1.11
CA ASN A 166 2.54 -9.31 1.87
C ASN A 166 2.68 -8.25 2.97
N PHE A 167 2.29 -7.00 2.70
CA PHE A 167 2.27 -5.95 3.71
C PHE A 167 1.37 -6.37 4.89
N ALA A 168 0.12 -6.75 4.62
CA ALA A 168 -0.83 -7.17 5.63
C ALA A 168 -0.38 -8.44 6.39
N ALA A 169 0.29 -9.36 5.70
CA ALA A 169 0.75 -10.62 6.30
C ALA A 169 2.07 -10.52 7.06
N CYS A 170 2.89 -9.50 6.82
CA CYS A 170 4.24 -9.41 7.37
C CYS A 170 4.46 -8.21 8.28
N ILE A 171 3.75 -7.11 8.08
CA ILE A 171 4.00 -5.84 8.76
C ILE A 171 2.96 -5.61 9.86
N GLY A 172 3.43 -5.40 11.09
CA GLY A 172 2.58 -5.14 12.24
C GLY A 172 2.31 -3.66 12.44
N THR A 173 3.37 -2.87 12.52
CA THR A 173 3.32 -1.39 12.52
C THR A 173 4.58 -0.85 11.87
N PHE A 174 4.57 0.42 11.48
CA PHE A 174 5.81 1.13 11.19
C PHE A 174 5.82 2.51 11.85
N SER A 175 7.02 3.06 11.99
CA SER A 175 7.24 4.45 12.41
C SER A 175 8.27 5.10 11.51
N VAL A 176 8.25 6.42 11.44
CA VAL A 176 9.23 7.22 10.70
C VAL A 176 10.07 8.02 11.68
N ARG A 177 11.39 8.02 11.50
CA ARG A 177 12.35 8.78 12.31
C ARG A 177 13.36 9.49 11.43
N ASP A 178 13.94 10.54 11.99
CA ASP A 178 15.08 11.21 11.38
C ASP A 178 16.25 10.23 11.20
N MET A 179 16.97 10.42 10.11
CA MET A 179 18.22 9.70 9.85
C MET A 179 19.20 9.93 11.03
N PRO A 180 19.65 8.85 11.71
CA PRO A 180 20.54 9.01 12.85
C PRO A 180 21.93 9.46 12.39
N VAL A 181 22.69 10.06 13.29
CA VAL A 181 24.08 10.48 13.06
C VAL A 181 25.03 9.46 13.71
N GLY A 182 26.15 9.19 13.05
CA GLY A 182 27.23 8.36 13.61
C GLY A 182 27.16 6.87 13.21
N PRO A 183 27.86 5.98 13.94
CA PRO A 183 28.13 4.61 13.48
C PRO A 183 26.90 3.71 13.40
N ILE A 184 25.78 4.12 14.01
CA ILE A 184 24.52 3.36 13.97
C ILE A 184 23.96 3.25 12.55
N ILE A 185 24.30 4.18 11.64
CA ILE A 185 23.94 4.13 10.22
C ILE A 185 24.40 2.81 9.59
N ASN A 186 25.58 2.30 10.00
CA ASN A 186 26.16 1.07 9.46
C ASN A 186 25.36 -0.19 9.85
N ARG A 187 24.40 -0.08 10.77
CA ARG A 187 23.53 -1.19 11.20
C ARG A 187 22.15 -1.13 10.56
N LEU A 188 21.86 -0.11 9.76
CA LEU A 188 20.56 0.05 9.10
C LEU A 188 20.56 -0.70 7.76
N GLN A 189 19.43 -1.31 7.42
CA GLN A 189 19.22 -1.95 6.12
C GLN A 189 18.63 -0.95 5.13
N LYS A 190 18.97 -1.05 3.84
CA LYS A 190 18.36 -0.19 2.82
C LYS A 190 16.92 -0.63 2.56
N LEU A 191 16.00 0.32 2.38
CA LEU A 191 14.59 -0.01 2.13
C LEU A 191 14.40 -0.91 0.89
N ARG A 192 15.27 -0.81 -0.12
CA ARG A 192 15.24 -1.71 -1.29
C ARG A 192 15.40 -3.18 -0.96
N GLU A 193 16.02 -3.51 0.16
CA GLU A 193 16.20 -4.89 0.61
C GLU A 193 14.95 -5.42 1.33
N LEU A 194 13.97 -4.58 1.63
CA LEU A 194 12.78 -4.95 2.40
C LEU A 194 11.96 -6.08 1.75
N PRO A 195 11.64 -6.06 0.44
CA PRO A 195 10.87 -7.15 -0.17
C PRO A 195 11.57 -8.51 -0.03
N GLU A 196 12.90 -8.53 -0.20
CA GLU A 196 13.69 -9.74 0.00
C GLU A 196 13.75 -10.14 1.48
N PHE A 197 13.86 -9.17 2.38
CA PHE A 197 13.85 -9.36 3.83
C PHE A 197 12.57 -10.03 4.34
N VAL A 198 11.41 -9.59 3.87
CA VAL A 198 10.10 -10.12 4.31
C VAL A 198 9.68 -11.39 3.59
N SER A 199 10.32 -11.75 2.47
CA SER A 199 10.01 -13.00 1.78
C SER A 199 10.18 -14.19 2.73
N VAL A 200 9.20 -15.09 2.77
CA VAL A 200 8.96 -16.14 3.81
C VAL A 200 10.19 -17.01 4.14
N ARG A 201 11.21 -17.07 3.27
CA ARG A 201 12.47 -17.81 3.52
C ARG A 201 13.53 -17.05 4.33
N ASN A 202 13.41 -15.73 4.47
CA ASN A 202 14.48 -14.87 5.00
C ASN A 202 14.21 -14.32 6.40
N VAL A 203 12.95 -14.16 6.84
CA VAL A 203 12.65 -13.64 8.18
C VAL A 203 13.22 -14.55 9.26
N ILE A 204 13.06 -15.88 9.12
CA ILE A 204 13.63 -16.87 10.05
C ILE A 204 15.16 -16.89 9.96
N LYS A 205 15.74 -16.89 8.76
CA LYS A 205 17.20 -16.95 8.57
C LYS A 205 17.96 -15.69 9.01
N LYS A 206 17.40 -14.50 8.85
CA LYS A 206 18.08 -13.23 9.14
C LYS A 206 17.91 -12.77 10.60
N LEU A 207 16.82 -13.14 11.28
CA LEU A 207 16.56 -12.72 12.66
C LEU A 207 17.07 -13.71 13.71
N VAL A 208 17.12 -15.02 13.42
CA VAL A 208 17.60 -16.03 14.39
C VAL A 208 19.07 -15.81 14.79
N PRO A 209 20.03 -15.60 13.87
CA PRO A 209 21.43 -15.39 14.25
C PRO A 209 21.68 -14.05 14.98
N ALA A 210 20.85 -13.03 14.75
CA ALA A 210 20.95 -11.74 15.44
C ALA A 210 20.45 -11.82 16.90
N MET A 211 19.53 -12.74 17.19
CA MET A 211 18.98 -13.02 18.52
C MET A 211 19.88 -13.93 19.35
N GLU A 212 20.50 -14.93 18.73
CA GLU A 212 21.51 -15.79 19.37
C GLU A 212 22.71 -14.96 19.88
N ASN A 213 23.14 -13.96 19.11
CA ASN A 213 24.19 -13.01 19.50
C ASN A 213 23.78 -12.05 20.63
N GLN A 214 22.50 -11.99 21.00
CA GLN A 214 21.97 -11.16 22.09
C GLN A 214 21.45 -11.98 23.28
N GLY A 215 21.69 -13.31 23.31
CA GLY A 215 21.33 -14.17 24.42
C GLY A 215 19.83 -14.39 24.61
N ILE A 216 19.00 -14.09 23.61
CA ILE A 216 17.57 -14.35 23.64
C ILE A 216 17.34 -15.70 22.96
N VAL A 217 17.17 -16.74 23.77
CA VAL A 217 16.89 -18.11 23.31
C VAL A 217 15.42 -18.19 22.86
N VAL A 218 15.19 -18.83 21.71
CA VAL A 218 13.86 -19.18 21.17
C VAL A 218 13.20 -20.23 22.06
#